data_AF-A0A923YNV6-F1
#
_entry.id   AF-A0A923YNV6-F1
#
_cell.length_a   1.000
_cell.length_b   1.000
_cell.length_c   1.000
_cell.angle_alpha   90.00
_cell.angle_beta   90.00
_cell.angle_gamma   90.00
#
_symmetry.space_group_name_H-M   'P 1'
#
loop_
_entity.id
_entity.type
_entity.pdbx_description
1 polymer ?
#
loop_
_entity_poly.entity_id
_entity_poly.type
_entity_poly.pdbx_seq_one_letter_code
_entity_poly.pdbx_strand_id
1 'polypeptide(L)'
;MKSLLGLALFFLMTENSFGNDFSKFIQYGAGYYGSVYFHEVGHATAAKLGGASEIFIEIPGKNGNIFGGVTHYLNSPKNNSEGFRQAVNLAGLVFGNAASEFVIQKPGLHGNPFAQSIASSAQIINLANVYRYYGRVRGVNGWNGNDIDRFEIDGGNPHILSAVLVGYTLWSLKRMSKKSIPLYSINLKF
;
A
#
# COMPACT_ATOMS: atom_id res chain seq x y z
N MET A 1 22.48 -2.46 -0.43
CA MET A 1 21.81 -1.23 0.05
C MET A 1 20.31 -1.35 0.34
N LYS A 2 19.59 -2.41 -0.07
CA LYS A 2 18.14 -2.56 0.21
C LYS A 2 17.79 -2.99 1.65
N SER A 3 18.77 -3.44 2.43
CA SER A 3 18.62 -3.93 3.82
C SER A 3 18.77 -2.84 4.90
N LEU A 4 19.34 -1.68 4.55
CA LEU A 4 19.69 -0.64 5.52
C LEU A 4 18.50 0.22 5.95
N LEU A 5 17.49 0.39 5.10
CA LEU A 5 16.29 1.18 5.46
C LEU A 5 15.41 0.43 6.48
N GLY A 6 15.31 -0.90 6.34
CA GLY A 6 14.62 -1.76 7.30
C GLY A 6 15.34 -1.85 8.65
N LEU A 7 16.68 -1.85 8.63
CA LEU A 7 17.50 -1.79 9.84
C LEU A 7 17.51 -0.40 10.50
N ALA A 8 17.40 0.68 9.72
CA ALA A 8 17.32 2.04 10.27
C ALA A 8 15.98 2.28 11.00
N LEU A 9 14.89 1.68 10.50
CA LEU A 9 13.61 1.59 11.22
C LEU A 9 13.71 0.74 12.49
N PHE A 10 14.59 -0.27 12.51
CA PHE A 10 14.83 -1.15 13.66
C PHE A 10 15.53 -0.42 14.82
N PHE A 11 16.51 0.45 14.53
CA PHE A 11 17.28 1.16 15.58
C PHE A 11 16.59 2.40 16.14
N LEU A 12 15.64 3.02 15.42
CA LEU A 12 14.87 4.16 15.94
C LEU A 12 13.77 3.75 16.95
N MET A 13 13.60 2.46 17.21
CA MET A 13 12.54 1.93 18.08
C MET A 13 13.00 1.49 19.48
N THR A 14 14.28 1.59 19.83
CA THR A 14 14.80 0.98 21.06
C THR A 14 15.16 2.01 22.14
N GLU A 15 14.16 2.54 22.84
CA GLU A 15 14.42 3.16 24.16
C GLU A 15 13.48 2.74 25.30
N ASN A 16 12.45 1.87 25.14
CA ASN A 16 11.65 1.45 26.33
C ASN A 16 10.95 0.08 26.24
N SER A 17 11.49 -0.92 26.93
CA SER A 17 10.87 -2.22 27.28
C SER A 17 10.66 -3.19 26.09
N PHE A 18 11.64 -4.09 25.94
CA PHE A 18 11.73 -5.07 24.86
C PHE A 18 10.45 -5.91 24.63
N GLY A 19 9.68 -6.20 25.69
CA GLY A 19 8.44 -6.99 25.60
C GLY A 19 7.25 -6.24 24.96
N ASN A 20 7.02 -4.98 25.36
CA ASN A 20 5.96 -4.17 24.74
C ASN A 20 6.37 -3.69 23.35
N ASP A 21 7.67 -3.49 23.12
CA ASP A 21 8.22 -3.09 21.82
C ASP A 21 8.12 -4.22 20.80
N PHE A 22 8.37 -5.47 21.20
CA PHE A 22 8.25 -6.62 20.30
C PHE A 22 6.79 -6.93 19.91
N SER A 23 5.85 -6.85 20.86
CA SER A 23 4.41 -7.02 20.55
C SER A 23 3.92 -5.94 19.60
N LYS A 24 4.31 -4.67 19.81
CA LYS A 24 4.00 -3.57 18.89
C LYS A 24 4.63 -3.81 17.53
N PHE A 25 5.88 -4.27 17.46
CA PHE A 25 6.56 -4.61 16.22
C PHE A 25 5.80 -5.67 15.42
N ILE A 26 5.37 -6.77 16.06
CA ILE A 26 4.55 -7.80 15.42
C ILE A 26 3.24 -7.20 14.91
N GLN A 27 2.56 -6.37 15.72
CA GLN A 27 1.31 -5.73 15.31
C GLN A 27 1.51 -4.77 14.13
N TYR A 28 2.60 -4.00 14.11
CA TYR A 28 2.95 -3.17 12.96
C TYR A 28 3.22 -4.02 11.72
N GLY A 29 3.98 -5.10 11.84
CA GLY A 29 4.22 -6.04 10.74
C GLY A 29 2.92 -6.66 10.21
N ALA A 30 2.06 -7.14 11.11
CA ALA A 30 0.75 -7.69 10.75
C ALA A 30 -0.15 -6.64 10.09
N GLY A 31 -0.15 -5.41 10.58
CA GLY A 31 -0.94 -4.33 9.98
C GLY A 31 -0.37 -3.84 8.65
N TYR A 32 0.95 -3.98 8.42
CA TYR A 32 1.55 -3.76 7.11
C TYR A 32 1.02 -4.75 6.09
N TYR A 33 1.09 -6.05 6.38
CA TYR A 33 0.53 -7.07 5.51
C TYR A 33 -1.00 -6.98 5.41
N GLY A 34 -1.68 -6.52 6.45
CA GLY A 34 -3.10 -6.17 6.40
C GLY A 34 -3.39 -5.07 5.37
N SER A 35 -2.56 -4.02 5.32
CA SER A 35 -2.66 -2.98 4.29
C SER A 35 -2.41 -3.52 2.89
N VAL A 36 -1.40 -4.37 2.71
CA VAL A 36 -1.13 -5.03 1.42
C VAL A 36 -2.33 -5.90 1.03
N TYR A 37 -2.92 -6.62 1.98
CA TYR A 37 -4.10 -7.44 1.71
C TYR A 37 -5.30 -6.60 1.25
N PHE A 38 -5.60 -5.47 1.89
CA PHE A 38 -6.66 -4.58 1.41
C PHE A 38 -6.39 -4.04 -0.01
N HIS A 39 -5.13 -3.75 -0.33
CA HIS A 39 -4.74 -3.34 -1.66
C HIS A 39 -5.01 -4.45 -2.70
N GLU A 40 -4.54 -5.68 -2.45
CA GLU A 40 -4.80 -6.81 -3.35
C GLU A 40 -6.30 -7.15 -3.46
N VAL A 41 -7.05 -7.03 -2.36
CA VAL A 41 -8.52 -7.17 -2.38
C VAL A 41 -9.17 -6.16 -3.31
N GLY A 42 -8.62 -4.96 -3.45
CA GLY A 42 -9.09 -3.98 -4.42
C GLY A 42 -8.95 -4.47 -5.86
N HIS A 43 -7.76 -4.93 -6.24
CA HIS A 43 -7.53 -5.55 -7.56
C HIS A 43 -8.45 -6.73 -7.80
N ALA A 44 -8.55 -7.64 -6.83
CA ALA A 44 -9.39 -8.83 -6.89
C ALA A 44 -10.88 -8.47 -7.07
N THR A 45 -11.36 -7.46 -6.34
CA THR A 45 -12.75 -7.00 -6.43
C THR A 45 -13.05 -6.42 -7.80
N ALA A 46 -12.20 -5.53 -8.32
CA ALA A 46 -12.37 -4.98 -9.66
C ALA A 46 -12.32 -6.07 -10.74
N ALA A 47 -11.38 -7.02 -10.62
CA ALA A 47 -11.28 -8.15 -11.53
C ALA A 47 -12.57 -9.00 -11.51
N LYS A 48 -13.11 -9.28 -10.31
CA LYS A 48 -14.36 -10.02 -10.14
C LYS A 48 -15.55 -9.32 -10.78
N LEU A 49 -15.66 -8.00 -10.58
CA LEU A 49 -16.73 -7.18 -11.18
C LEU A 49 -16.62 -7.11 -12.71
N GLY A 50 -15.41 -7.26 -13.26
CA GLY A 50 -15.20 -7.43 -14.70
C GLY A 50 -15.38 -8.85 -15.22
N GLY A 51 -15.89 -9.77 -14.40
CA GLY A 51 -16.20 -11.14 -14.80
C GLY A 51 -15.03 -12.11 -14.76
N ALA A 52 -13.91 -11.77 -14.11
CA ALA A 52 -12.80 -12.72 -13.93
C ALA A 52 -13.20 -13.91 -13.04
N SER A 53 -12.59 -15.06 -13.29
CA SER A 53 -12.70 -16.29 -12.49
C SER A 53 -11.36 -16.63 -11.83
N GLU A 54 -11.37 -17.61 -10.93
CA GLU A 54 -10.15 -18.15 -10.28
C GLU A 54 -9.28 -17.07 -9.64
N ILE A 55 -9.92 -16.18 -8.89
CA ILE A 55 -9.23 -15.06 -8.24
C ILE A 55 -8.62 -15.54 -6.94
N PHE A 56 -7.31 -15.35 -6.79
CA PHE A 56 -6.61 -15.60 -5.54
C PHE A 56 -5.57 -14.51 -5.28
N ILE A 57 -5.34 -14.25 -3.99
CA ILE A 57 -4.40 -13.24 -3.51
C ILE A 57 -3.24 -13.97 -2.84
N GLU A 58 -2.02 -13.68 -3.27
CA GLU A 58 -0.80 -14.23 -2.70
C GLU A 58 -0.09 -13.17 -1.85
N ILE A 59 0.04 -13.41 -0.53
CA ILE A 59 0.76 -12.54 0.42
C ILE A 59 1.51 -13.39 1.45
N PRO A 60 2.82 -13.16 1.66
CA PRO A 60 3.69 -12.30 0.85
C PRO A 60 3.87 -12.87 -0.57
N GLY A 61 4.12 -12.00 -1.55
CA GLY A 61 4.41 -12.45 -2.91
C GLY A 61 5.69 -13.29 -3.01
N LYS A 62 5.67 -14.33 -3.83
CA LYS A 62 6.85 -15.17 -4.11
C LYS A 62 7.93 -14.42 -4.90
N ASN A 63 9.11 -15.05 -5.03
CA ASN A 63 10.24 -14.58 -5.86
C ASN A 63 10.78 -13.18 -5.52
N GLY A 64 10.97 -12.90 -4.22
CA GLY A 64 11.65 -11.70 -3.74
C GLY A 64 10.74 -10.48 -3.50
N ASN A 65 9.43 -10.62 -3.66
CA ASN A 65 8.45 -9.58 -3.29
C ASN A 65 7.88 -9.79 -1.88
N ILE A 66 8.75 -10.05 -0.90
CA ILE A 66 8.32 -10.36 0.48
C ILE A 66 7.57 -9.19 1.15
N PHE A 67 7.74 -7.97 0.64
CA PHE A 67 7.06 -6.77 1.14
C PHE A 67 5.86 -6.38 0.26
N GLY A 68 5.35 -7.26 -0.60
CA GLY A 68 4.21 -6.99 -1.47
C GLY A 68 3.25 -8.16 -1.56
N GLY A 69 2.19 -7.95 -2.35
CA GLY A 69 1.22 -8.97 -2.71
C GLY A 69 1.12 -9.10 -4.22
N VAL A 70 0.42 -10.15 -4.66
CA VAL A 70 0.01 -10.30 -6.05
C VAL A 70 -1.41 -10.85 -6.10
N THR A 71 -2.28 -10.17 -6.82
CA THR A 71 -3.58 -10.69 -7.20
C THR A 71 -3.48 -11.41 -8.54
N HIS A 72 -3.88 -12.68 -8.53
CA HIS A 72 -4.00 -13.52 -9.72
C HIS A 72 -5.47 -13.70 -10.07
N TYR A 73 -5.77 -13.73 -11.38
CA TYR A 73 -7.11 -14.00 -11.89
C TYR A 73 -7.02 -14.49 -13.35
N LEU A 74 -8.03 -15.26 -13.79
CA LEU A 74 -8.15 -15.78 -15.15
C LEU A 74 -9.48 -15.33 -15.79
N ASN A 75 -9.59 -15.55 -17.10
CA ASN A 75 -10.86 -15.54 -17.85
C ASN A 75 -11.76 -14.30 -17.64
N SER A 76 -11.20 -13.08 -17.68
CA SER A 76 -12.08 -11.91 -17.78
C SER A 76 -12.51 -11.69 -19.24
N PRO A 77 -13.82 -11.65 -19.56
CA PRO A 77 -14.29 -11.26 -20.89
C PRO A 77 -13.84 -9.85 -21.29
N LYS A 78 -13.50 -9.02 -20.30
CA LYS A 78 -13.07 -7.63 -20.44
C LYS A 78 -11.56 -7.47 -20.35
N ASN A 79 -10.77 -8.55 -20.30
CA ASN A 79 -9.30 -8.44 -20.11
C ASN A 79 -8.62 -7.60 -21.20
N ASN A 80 -9.21 -7.55 -22.40
CA ASN A 80 -8.70 -6.73 -23.50
C ASN A 80 -9.19 -5.26 -23.47
N SER A 81 -10.13 -4.90 -22.59
CA SER A 81 -10.59 -3.53 -22.43
C SER A 81 -9.61 -2.72 -21.57
N GLU A 82 -9.06 -1.65 -22.15
CA GLU A 82 -8.21 -0.68 -21.45
C GLU A 82 -8.87 -0.16 -20.18
N GLY A 83 -10.12 0.30 -20.26
CA GLY A 83 -10.85 0.82 -19.11
C GLY A 83 -11.02 -0.19 -17.97
N PHE A 84 -11.17 -1.48 -18.29
CA PHE A 84 -11.20 -2.54 -17.26
C PHE A 84 -9.84 -2.70 -16.60
N ARG A 85 -8.76 -2.81 -17.36
CA ARG A 85 -7.41 -2.99 -16.79
C ARG A 85 -6.97 -1.77 -15.97
N GLN A 86 -7.27 -0.56 -16.45
CA GLN A 86 -7.11 0.67 -15.69
C GLN A 86 -7.87 0.63 -14.37
N ALA A 87 -9.15 0.24 -14.38
CA ALA A 87 -9.95 0.13 -13.16
C ALA A 87 -9.38 -0.89 -12.18
N VAL A 88 -8.90 -2.04 -12.67
CA VAL A 88 -8.21 -3.03 -11.83
C VAL A 88 -6.97 -2.42 -11.19
N ASN A 89 -6.07 -1.80 -11.94
CA ASN A 89 -4.84 -1.21 -11.40
C ASN A 89 -5.12 -0.08 -10.38
N LEU A 90 -6.16 0.73 -10.61
CA LEU A 90 -6.58 1.77 -9.67
C LEU A 90 -7.22 1.21 -8.40
N ALA A 91 -7.96 0.10 -8.50
CA ALA A 91 -8.76 -0.41 -7.39
C ALA A 91 -7.91 -0.79 -6.18
N GLY A 92 -6.70 -1.31 -6.37
CA GLY A 92 -5.82 -1.62 -5.24
C GLY A 92 -5.41 -0.37 -4.46
N LEU A 93 -5.07 0.71 -5.15
CA LEU A 93 -4.76 2.01 -4.53
C LEU A 93 -5.98 2.58 -3.82
N VAL A 94 -7.17 2.49 -4.42
CA VAL A 94 -8.42 2.98 -3.83
C VAL A 94 -8.76 2.21 -2.55
N PHE A 95 -8.72 0.87 -2.57
CA PHE A 95 -9.05 0.06 -1.40
C PHE A 95 -8.03 0.20 -0.28
N GLY A 96 -6.73 0.25 -0.59
CA GLY A 96 -5.69 0.54 0.40
C GLY A 96 -5.91 1.89 1.09
N ASN A 97 -6.24 2.93 0.30
CA ASN A 97 -6.55 4.25 0.84
C ASN A 97 -7.87 4.28 1.62
N ALA A 98 -8.89 3.52 1.21
CA ALA A 98 -10.15 3.39 1.95
C ALA A 98 -9.97 2.70 3.31
N ALA A 99 -9.13 1.65 3.37
CA ALA A 99 -8.78 0.99 4.62
C ALA A 99 -8.03 1.95 5.57
N SER A 100 -7.09 2.73 5.04
CA SER A 100 -6.44 3.81 5.81
C SER A 100 -7.46 4.84 6.30
N GLU A 101 -8.40 5.24 5.45
CA GLU A 101 -9.42 6.24 5.80
C GLU A 101 -10.32 5.75 6.92
N PHE A 102 -10.71 4.47 6.89
CA PHE A 102 -11.48 3.86 7.95
C PHE A 102 -10.77 3.98 9.31
N VAL A 103 -9.45 3.73 9.36
CA VAL A 103 -8.65 3.92 10.57
C VAL A 103 -8.64 5.40 10.98
N ILE A 104 -8.35 6.32 10.06
CA ILE A 104 -8.30 7.76 10.32
C ILE A 104 -9.64 8.28 10.87
N GLN A 105 -10.76 7.75 10.40
CA GLN A 105 -12.10 8.17 10.81
C GLN A 105 -12.58 7.57 12.14
N LYS A 106 -12.00 6.46 12.61
CA LYS A 106 -12.49 5.74 13.79
C LYS A 106 -11.57 5.93 15.01
N PRO A 107 -11.92 6.80 15.98
CA PRO A 107 -11.07 7.09 17.14
C PRO A 107 -10.65 5.86 17.95
N GLY A 108 -11.53 4.86 18.07
CA GLY A 108 -11.23 3.61 18.76
C GLY A 108 -10.07 2.80 18.16
N LEU A 109 -9.64 3.12 16.92
CA LEU A 109 -8.51 2.47 16.25
C LEU A 109 -7.20 3.25 16.40
N HIS A 110 -7.24 4.49 16.88
CA HIS A 110 -6.07 5.38 16.87
C HIS A 110 -4.99 4.99 17.88
N GLY A 111 -5.32 4.22 18.92
CA GLY A 111 -4.36 3.66 19.89
C GLY A 111 -3.86 2.25 19.54
N ASN A 112 -4.32 1.66 18.44
CA ASN A 112 -4.01 0.29 18.06
C ASN A 112 -2.84 0.25 17.04
N PRO A 113 -1.67 -0.34 17.39
CA PRO A 113 -0.51 -0.40 16.50
C PRO A 113 -0.78 -1.08 15.15
N PHE A 114 -1.59 -2.15 15.14
CA PHE A 114 -1.99 -2.82 13.90
C PHE A 114 -2.80 -1.89 12.99
N ALA A 115 -3.79 -1.19 13.53
CA ALA A 115 -4.61 -0.25 12.75
C ALA A 115 -3.80 0.97 12.27
N GLN A 116 -2.97 1.54 13.15
CA GLN A 116 -2.03 2.61 12.78
C GLN A 116 -1.11 2.18 11.63
N SER A 117 -0.63 0.93 11.66
CA SER A 117 0.18 0.37 10.57
C SER A 117 -0.58 0.35 9.25
N ILE A 118 -1.86 -0.02 9.24
CA ILE A 118 -2.68 -0.01 8.01
C ILE A 118 -2.73 1.40 7.41
N ALA A 119 -3.05 2.40 8.25
CA ALA A 119 -3.10 3.79 7.80
C ALA A 119 -1.74 4.27 7.27
N SER A 120 -0.67 3.97 8.02
CA SER A 120 0.69 4.38 7.70
C SER A 120 1.22 3.72 6.43
N SER A 121 0.97 2.41 6.27
CA SER A 121 1.38 1.61 5.11
C SER A 121 0.80 2.18 3.82
N ALA A 122 -0.50 2.52 3.81
CA ALA A 122 -1.14 3.09 2.62
C ALA A 122 -0.43 4.39 2.17
N GLN A 123 -0.06 5.26 3.11
CA GLN A 123 0.66 6.50 2.80
C GLN A 123 2.07 6.23 2.25
N ILE A 124 2.80 5.30 2.87
CA ILE A 124 4.13 4.93 2.40
C ILE A 124 4.05 4.27 1.03
N ILE A 125 3.09 3.38 0.79
CA ILE A 125 2.89 2.67 -0.47
C ILE A 125 2.55 3.66 -1.59
N ASN A 126 1.67 4.64 -1.35
CA ASN A 126 1.37 5.71 -2.31
C ASN A 126 2.64 6.43 -2.75
N LEU A 127 3.44 6.93 -1.80
CA LEU A 127 4.69 7.64 -2.11
C LEU A 127 5.74 6.73 -2.73
N ALA A 128 5.85 5.48 -2.27
CA ALA A 128 6.76 4.50 -2.83
C ALA A 128 6.38 4.17 -4.28
N ASN A 129 5.09 4.12 -4.61
CA ASN A 129 4.64 3.91 -5.97
C ASN A 129 5.02 5.08 -6.88
N VAL A 130 4.78 6.31 -6.44
CA VAL A 130 5.18 7.51 -7.20
C VAL A 130 6.70 7.57 -7.38
N TYR A 131 7.46 7.37 -6.29
CA TYR A 131 8.92 7.37 -6.34
C TYR A 131 9.48 6.29 -7.27
N ARG A 132 8.94 5.07 -7.22
CA ARG A 132 9.41 3.97 -8.09
C ARG A 132 9.07 4.22 -9.54
N TYR A 133 7.92 4.81 -9.84
CA TYR A 133 7.53 5.15 -11.20
C TYR A 133 8.52 6.14 -11.85
N TYR A 134 8.84 7.24 -11.18
CA TYR A 134 9.79 8.23 -11.73
C TYR A 134 11.26 7.85 -11.54
N GLY A 135 11.57 7.00 -10.56
CA GLY A 135 12.94 6.67 -10.16
C GLY A 135 13.45 5.32 -10.68
N ARG A 136 12.61 4.51 -11.34
CA ARG A 136 13.01 3.22 -11.91
C ARG A 136 12.48 3.07 -13.32
N VAL A 137 13.26 2.35 -14.13
CA VAL A 137 12.87 2.01 -15.50
C VAL A 137 12.36 0.56 -15.54
N ARG A 138 11.15 0.36 -16.04
CA ARG A 138 10.56 -0.97 -16.24
C ARG A 138 11.42 -1.82 -17.19
N GLY A 139 11.61 -3.10 -16.88
CA GLY A 139 12.44 -4.04 -17.63
C GLY A 139 13.94 -3.96 -17.30
N VAL A 140 14.37 -2.96 -16.52
CA VAL A 140 15.77 -2.80 -16.09
C VAL A 140 15.97 -3.40 -14.70
N ASN A 141 17.05 -4.18 -14.51
CA ASN A 141 17.40 -4.81 -13.23
C ASN A 141 16.28 -5.67 -12.61
N GLY A 142 15.46 -6.32 -13.45
CA GLY A 142 14.34 -7.16 -13.01
C GLY A 142 13.16 -6.38 -12.40
N TRP A 143 13.06 -5.07 -12.65
CA TRP A 143 11.91 -4.28 -12.23
C TRP A 143 10.73 -4.48 -13.19
N ASN A 144 9.65 -5.11 -12.71
CA ASN A 144 8.47 -5.42 -13.51
C ASN A 144 7.42 -4.29 -13.55
N GLY A 145 7.71 -3.14 -12.94
CA GLY A 145 6.75 -2.05 -12.78
C GLY A 145 5.87 -2.19 -11.53
N ASN A 146 5.19 -1.10 -11.17
CA ASN A 146 4.15 -1.04 -10.15
C ASN A 146 2.78 -0.68 -10.75
N ASP A 147 1.80 -0.37 -9.90
CA ASP A 147 0.43 -0.07 -10.34
C ASP A 147 0.35 1.19 -11.22
N ILE A 148 1.24 2.16 -11.03
CA ILE A 148 1.31 3.37 -11.88
C ILE A 148 1.87 3.00 -13.26
N ASP A 149 2.94 2.18 -13.31
CA ASP A 149 3.47 1.66 -14.57
C ASP A 149 2.39 0.89 -15.36
N ARG A 150 1.61 0.05 -14.67
CA ARG A 150 0.53 -0.73 -15.28
C ARG A 150 -0.63 0.16 -15.73
N PHE A 151 -1.02 1.13 -14.91
CA PHE A 151 -2.04 2.10 -15.27
C PHE A 151 -1.67 2.90 -16.53
N GLU A 152 -0.41 3.30 -16.68
CA GLU A 152 0.09 3.94 -17.90
C GLU A 152 0.05 3.00 -19.11
N ILE A 153 0.52 1.75 -18.98
CA ILE A 153 0.45 0.76 -20.06
C ILE A 153 -0.97 0.60 -20.57
N ASP A 154 -1.94 0.67 -19.66
CA ASP A 154 -3.35 0.51 -19.99
C ASP A 154 -4.01 1.80 -20.52
N GLY A 155 -3.22 2.83 -20.85
CA GLY A 155 -3.69 4.08 -21.46
C GLY A 155 -4.05 5.18 -20.45
N GLY A 156 -3.77 4.98 -19.17
CA GLY A 156 -4.00 5.96 -18.11
C GLY A 156 -2.96 7.07 -18.08
N ASN A 157 -3.27 8.21 -17.45
CA ASN A 157 -2.31 9.29 -17.22
C ASN A 157 -1.59 9.10 -15.86
N PRO A 158 -0.32 8.66 -15.84
CA PRO A 158 0.41 8.37 -14.61
C PRO A 158 0.72 9.63 -13.79
N HIS A 159 0.78 10.81 -14.41
CA HIS A 159 1.05 12.07 -13.72
C HIS A 159 -0.15 12.50 -12.87
N ILE A 160 -1.36 12.38 -13.41
CA ILE A 160 -2.60 12.67 -12.67
C ILE A 160 -2.73 11.71 -11.49
N LEU A 161 -2.54 10.41 -11.73
CA LEU A 161 -2.59 9.41 -10.66
C LEU A 161 -1.55 9.71 -9.57
N SER A 162 -0.31 10.00 -9.98
CA SER A 162 0.77 10.37 -9.04
C SER A 162 0.43 11.59 -8.20
N ALA A 163 -0.11 12.64 -8.82
CA ALA A 163 -0.51 13.87 -8.13
C ALA A 163 -1.63 13.60 -7.11
N VAL A 164 -2.62 12.78 -7.48
CA VAL A 164 -3.70 12.36 -6.57
C VAL A 164 -3.15 11.57 -5.39
N LEU A 165 -2.25 10.61 -5.61
CA LEU A 165 -1.65 9.81 -4.54
C LEU A 165 -0.83 10.67 -3.57
N VAL A 166 0.02 11.57 -4.08
CA VAL A 166 0.78 12.51 -3.23
C VAL A 166 -0.16 13.45 -2.48
N GLY A 167 -1.12 14.04 -3.17
CA GLY A 167 -2.09 14.97 -2.57
C GLY A 167 -2.92 14.31 -1.47
N TYR A 168 -3.43 13.11 -1.72
CA TYR A 168 -4.15 12.32 -0.72
C TYR A 168 -3.26 11.97 0.47
N THR A 169 -2.00 11.62 0.24
CA THR A 169 -1.07 11.30 1.32
C THR A 169 -0.76 12.50 2.20
N LEU A 170 -0.45 13.66 1.62
CA LEU A 170 -0.24 14.89 2.39
C LEU A 170 -1.50 15.28 3.17
N TRP A 171 -2.68 15.18 2.55
CA TRP A 171 -3.95 15.45 3.20
C TRP A 171 -4.23 14.49 4.37
N SER A 172 -3.96 13.20 4.20
CA SER A 172 -4.14 12.19 5.24
C SER A 172 -3.15 12.37 6.38
N LEU A 173 -1.87 12.63 6.10
CA LEU A 173 -0.85 12.92 7.13
C LEU A 173 -1.22 14.16 7.95
N LYS A 174 -1.73 15.22 7.32
CA LYS A 174 -2.25 16.40 8.03
C LYS A 174 -3.39 16.05 8.99
N ARG A 175 -4.31 15.17 8.59
CA ARG A 175 -5.42 14.73 9.45
C ARG A 175 -4.98 13.77 10.55
N MET A 176 -4.04 12.88 10.25
CA MET A 176 -3.40 12.01 11.24
C MET A 176 -2.71 12.84 12.32
N SER A 177 -1.93 13.85 11.93
CA SER A 177 -1.30 14.80 12.87
C SER A 177 -2.35 15.51 13.75
N LYS A 178 -3.39 16.09 13.15
CA LYS A 178 -4.49 16.74 13.91
C LYS A 178 -5.20 15.82 14.91
N LYS A 179 -5.25 14.52 14.61
CA LYS A 179 -5.91 13.49 15.43
C LYS A 179 -4.92 12.74 16.32
N SER A 180 -3.65 13.16 16.37
CA SER A 180 -2.58 12.49 17.11
C SER A 180 -2.41 11.01 16.77
N ILE A 181 -2.67 10.64 15.50
CA ILE A 181 -2.43 9.29 14.99
C ILE A 181 -0.97 9.22 14.53
N PRO A 182 -0.13 8.37 15.14
CA PRO A 182 1.27 8.27 14.76
C PRO A 182 1.44 7.52 13.43
N LEU A 183 2.55 7.82 12.75
CA LEU A 183 3.05 7.06 11.60
C LEU A 183 4.04 6.00 12.10
N TYR A 184 3.64 4.73 12.24
CA TYR A 184 4.46 3.67 12.85
C TYR A 184 5.15 4.09 14.17
N SER A 185 4.37 4.51 15.18
CA SER A 185 4.85 5.11 16.44
C SER A 185 5.47 6.50 16.36
N ILE A 186 5.77 7.03 15.17
CA ILE A 186 6.35 8.37 15.02
C ILE A 186 5.23 9.41 15.10
N ASN A 187 5.29 10.27 16.12
CA ASN A 187 4.35 11.37 16.25
C ASN A 187 4.55 12.41 15.15
N LEU A 188 3.47 12.77 14.50
CA LEU A 188 3.44 13.75 13.42
C LEU A 188 3.20 15.15 14.02
N LYS A 189 4.26 15.95 14.16
CA LYS A 189 4.19 17.35 14.60
C LYS A 189 4.66 18.26 13.48
N PHE A 190 3.73 18.94 12.84
CA PHE A 190 3.98 19.95 11.82
C PHE A 190 2.81 20.94 11.76
#